data_AF-A0A960GI35-F1
#
_entry.id   AF-A0A960GI35-F1
#
_cell.length_a   1.000
_cell.length_b   1.000
_cell.length_c   1.000
_cell.angle_alpha   90.00
_cell.angle_beta   90.00
_cell.angle_gamma   90.00
#
_symmetry.space_group_name_H-M   'P 1'
#
loop_
_entity.id
_entity.type
_entity.pdbx_description
1 polymer ?
#
loop_
_entity_poly.entity_id
_entity_poly.type
_entity_poly.pdbx_seq_one_letter_code
_entity_poly.pdbx_strand_id
1 'polypeptide(L)'
;MKSPRSLLIIAAWIPAALFLDTWVSTAGQWVLGMLTTGLLVWLTALQPTLVRWQVGIVVVFATVIELVFSGWLGVYEYRLGAVPAYVPAGHGLVYLAALDFGAWGWAQRHARWIVRLTVVAVVAVALYALAGTRQDALGAFWAVCLLGFLRWGRAPLLFVGAFWVVSWLEVLGTRWGVW
;
A
#
# COMPACT_ATOMS: atom_id res chain seq x y z
N MET A 1 -16.75 16.33 11.28
CA MET A 1 -16.33 15.32 10.28
C MET A 1 -14.94 14.83 10.64
N LYS A 2 -14.65 13.53 10.59
CA LYS A 2 -13.32 13.00 10.90
C LYS A 2 -12.29 13.49 9.86
N SER A 3 -11.17 14.07 10.29
CA SER A 3 -10.05 14.49 9.44
C SER A 3 -9.07 13.34 9.21
N PRO A 4 -8.45 13.21 8.02
CA PRO A 4 -7.62 12.06 7.64
C PRO A 4 -6.17 12.22 8.11
N ARG A 5 -5.94 12.39 9.43
CA ARG A 5 -4.61 12.71 9.98
C ARG A 5 -3.60 11.60 9.76
N SER A 6 -3.99 10.34 9.96
CA SER A 6 -3.08 9.21 9.82
C SER A 6 -2.70 9.04 8.35
N LEU A 7 -3.68 9.17 7.45
CA LEU A 7 -3.44 9.18 6.01
C LEU A 7 -2.41 10.24 5.61
N LEU A 8 -2.53 11.48 6.09
CA LEU A 8 -1.58 12.55 5.72
C LEU A 8 -0.16 12.30 6.23
N ILE A 9 -0.01 11.81 7.47
CA ILE A 9 1.30 11.44 8.02
C ILE A 9 1.93 10.32 7.20
N ILE A 10 1.16 9.29 6.87
CA ILE A 10 1.64 8.13 6.11
C ILE A 10 1.95 8.51 4.67
N ALA A 11 1.11 9.35 4.06
CA ALA A 11 1.35 9.90 2.75
C ALA A 11 2.65 10.72 2.70
N ALA A 12 3.02 11.44 3.76
CA ALA A 12 4.32 12.10 3.82
C ALA A 12 5.48 11.12 4.06
N TRP A 13 5.26 10.08 4.89
CA TRP A 13 6.30 9.11 5.25
C TRP A 13 6.74 8.24 4.07
N ILE A 14 5.79 7.72 3.28
CA ILE A 14 6.08 6.82 2.15
C ILE A 14 7.14 7.40 1.18
N PRO A 15 6.93 8.57 0.55
CA PRO A 15 7.91 9.13 -0.37
C PRO A 15 9.24 9.44 0.32
N ALA A 16 9.22 9.89 1.59
CA ALA A 16 10.45 10.16 2.32
C ALA A 16 11.27 8.88 2.56
N ALA A 17 10.64 7.80 3.00
CA ALA A 17 11.30 6.52 3.23
C ALA A 17 11.84 5.90 1.93
N LEU A 18 11.04 5.92 0.86
CA LEU A 18 11.48 5.40 -0.45
C LEU A 18 12.62 6.22 -1.05
N PHE A 19 12.56 7.56 -0.96
CA PHE A 19 13.64 8.41 -1.42
C PHE A 19 14.92 8.22 -0.60
N LEU A 20 14.81 8.08 0.72
CA LEU A 20 15.97 7.80 1.56
C LEU A 20 16.57 6.42 1.26
N ASP A 21 15.74 5.43 0.91
CA ASP A 21 16.22 4.10 0.52
C ASP A 21 17.28 4.18 -0.58
N THR A 22 17.09 5.03 -1.59
CA THR A 22 18.00 5.12 -2.75
C THR A 22 19.44 5.45 -2.39
N TRP A 23 19.66 6.02 -1.20
CA TRP A 23 20.97 6.50 -0.73
C TRP A 23 21.58 5.64 0.37
N VAL A 24 20.86 4.67 0.91
CA VAL A 24 21.33 3.90 2.08
C VAL A 24 21.78 2.49 1.70
N SER A 25 22.71 1.95 2.50
CA SER A 25 23.05 0.53 2.50
C SER A 25 22.04 -0.27 3.32
N THR A 26 22.25 -1.58 3.45
CA THR A 26 21.45 -2.48 4.27
C THR A 26 21.32 -1.99 5.72
N ALA A 27 22.40 -1.44 6.29
CA ALA A 27 22.36 -0.88 7.65
C ALA A 27 21.38 0.30 7.76
N GLY A 28 21.31 1.16 6.74
CA GLY A 28 20.33 2.25 6.73
C GLY A 28 18.90 1.76 6.46
N GLN A 29 18.70 0.68 5.70
CA GLN A 29 17.38 0.04 5.60
C GLN A 29 16.88 -0.51 6.95
N TRP A 30 17.77 -1.02 7.81
CA TRP A 30 17.41 -1.38 9.18
C TRP A 30 16.96 -0.18 10.00
N VAL A 31 17.66 0.97 9.89
CA VAL A 31 17.25 2.22 10.54
C VAL A 31 15.88 2.68 10.03
N LEU A 32 15.67 2.69 8.71
CA LEU A 32 14.36 2.99 8.10
C LEU A 32 13.28 2.00 8.59
N GLY A 33 13.63 0.74 8.77
CA GLY A 33 12.78 -0.30 9.34
C GLY A 33 12.35 0.01 10.77
N MET A 34 13.29 0.39 11.63
CA MET A 34 13.01 0.81 13.01
C MET A 34 12.11 2.04 13.05
N LEU A 35 12.39 3.05 12.22
CA LEU A 35 11.60 4.28 12.16
C LEU A 35 10.17 4.01 11.66
N THR A 36 10.02 3.22 10.60
CA THR A 36 8.72 2.84 10.03
C THR A 36 7.92 2.00 11.03
N THR A 37 8.58 1.08 11.73
CA THR A 37 7.96 0.26 12.79
C THR A 37 7.52 1.12 13.97
N GLY A 38 8.36 2.07 14.41
CA GLY A 38 8.00 3.03 15.46
C GLY A 38 6.78 3.87 15.08
N LEU A 39 6.73 4.37 13.84
CA LEU A 39 5.57 5.08 13.29
C LEU A 39 4.32 4.19 13.28
N LEU A 40 4.43 2.95 12.82
CA LEU A 40 3.32 2.00 12.81
C LEU A 40 2.80 1.73 14.22
N VAL A 41 3.68 1.43 15.17
CA VAL A 41 3.32 1.15 16.57
C VAL A 41 2.61 2.35 17.18
N TRP A 42 3.16 3.55 16.99
CA TRP A 42 2.55 4.79 17.49
C TRP A 42 1.14 5.00 16.92
N LEU A 43 0.97 4.95 15.59
CA LEU A 43 -0.33 5.18 14.96
C LEU A 43 -1.35 4.09 15.30
N THR A 44 -0.89 2.83 15.42
CA THR A 44 -1.73 1.68 15.77
C THR A 44 -2.17 1.75 17.24
N ALA A 45 -1.31 2.21 18.14
CA ALA A 45 -1.66 2.38 19.56
C ALA A 45 -2.82 3.38 19.77
N LEU A 46 -3.03 4.31 18.84
CA LEU A 46 -4.16 5.25 18.87
C LEU A 46 -5.48 4.64 18.38
N GLN A 47 -5.48 3.42 17.83
CA GLN A 47 -6.66 2.79 17.25
C GLN A 47 -7.41 1.87 18.23
N PRO A 48 -8.71 1.57 18.00
CA PRO A 48 -9.45 0.56 18.74
C PRO A 48 -8.82 -0.83 18.62
N THR A 49 -9.03 -1.70 19.62
CA THR A 49 -8.45 -3.05 19.71
C THR A 49 -8.64 -3.89 18.44
N LEU A 50 -9.83 -3.84 17.82
CA LEU A 50 -10.09 -4.57 16.57
C LEU A 50 -9.15 -4.13 15.44
N VAL A 51 -8.92 -2.82 15.28
CA VAL A 51 -8.03 -2.30 14.24
C VAL A 51 -6.58 -2.70 14.52
N ARG A 52 -6.17 -2.73 15.79
CA ARG A 52 -4.82 -3.20 16.16
C ARG A 52 -4.58 -4.64 15.73
N TRP A 53 -5.57 -5.52 15.95
CA TRP A 53 -5.51 -6.90 15.46
C TRP A 53 -5.47 -6.99 13.94
N GLN A 54 -6.31 -6.20 13.25
CA GLN A 54 -6.30 -6.16 11.78
C GLN A 54 -4.95 -5.71 11.22
N VAL A 55 -4.33 -4.68 11.82
CA VAL A 55 -2.97 -4.25 11.46
C VAL A 55 -1.98 -5.39 11.63
N GLY A 56 -1.98 -6.07 12.77
CA GLY A 56 -1.09 -7.21 13.02
C GLY A 56 -1.28 -8.33 12.00
N ILE A 57 -2.53 -8.69 11.69
CA ILE A 57 -2.86 -9.68 10.66
C ILE A 57 -2.35 -9.24 9.29
N VAL A 58 -2.57 -7.99 8.89
CA VAL A 58 -2.08 -7.46 7.61
C VAL A 58 -0.57 -7.53 7.53
N VAL A 59 0.15 -7.09 8.57
CA VAL A 59 1.62 -7.14 8.60
C VAL A 59 2.11 -8.58 8.40
N VAL A 60 1.55 -9.55 9.12
CA VAL A 60 1.97 -10.95 9.01
C VAL A 60 1.66 -11.52 7.61
N PHE A 61 0.42 -11.42 7.14
CA PHE A 61 0.02 -11.98 5.86
C PHE A 61 0.74 -11.32 4.68
N ALA A 62 0.83 -9.99 4.68
CA ALA A 62 1.50 -9.26 3.63
C ALA A 62 2.99 -9.57 3.61
N THR A 63 3.65 -9.70 4.76
CA THR A 63 5.08 -10.09 4.82
C THR A 63 5.31 -11.51 4.27
N VAL A 64 4.42 -12.46 4.58
CA VAL A 64 4.53 -13.81 4.01
C VAL A 64 4.37 -13.79 2.49
N ILE A 65 3.37 -13.06 2.00
CA ILE A 65 3.14 -12.89 0.55
C ILE A 65 4.37 -12.21 -0.09
N GLU A 66 4.87 -11.14 0.51
CA GLU A 66 6.05 -10.40 0.06
C GLU A 66 7.27 -11.31 -0.13
N LEU A 67 7.58 -12.14 0.87
CA LEU A 67 8.70 -13.08 0.82
C LEU A 67 8.50 -14.16 -0.25
N VAL A 68 7.26 -14.59 -0.50
CA VAL A 68 6.94 -15.55 -1.56
C VAL A 68 7.09 -14.90 -2.94
N PHE A 69 6.55 -13.71 -3.14
CA PHE A 69 6.51 -13.05 -4.45
C PHE A 69 7.87 -12.48 -4.86
N SER A 70 8.57 -11.80 -3.96
CA SER A 70 9.90 -11.23 -4.24
C SER A 70 11.02 -12.29 -4.16
N GLY A 71 10.92 -13.23 -3.21
CA GLY A 71 11.95 -14.24 -2.99
C GLY A 71 11.77 -15.49 -3.84
N TRP A 72 10.68 -16.24 -3.61
CA TRP A 72 10.51 -17.57 -4.22
C TRP A 72 10.07 -17.49 -5.69
N LEU A 73 9.15 -16.59 -6.02
CA LEU A 73 8.60 -16.46 -7.37
C LEU A 73 9.37 -15.46 -8.24
N GLY A 74 10.16 -14.57 -7.65
CA GLY A 74 10.98 -13.58 -8.37
C GLY A 74 10.14 -12.61 -9.21
N VAL A 75 8.95 -12.23 -8.73
CA VAL A 75 8.02 -11.35 -9.47
C VAL A 75 8.58 -9.93 -9.60
N TYR A 76 9.35 -9.48 -8.61
CA TYR A 76 10.09 -8.22 -8.59
C TYR A 76 11.28 -8.35 -7.63
N GLU A 77 12.27 -7.48 -7.79
CA GLU A 77 13.50 -7.49 -7.00
C GLU A 77 13.70 -6.16 -6.29
N TYR A 78 14.12 -6.19 -5.03
CA TYR A 78 14.52 -4.97 -4.32
C TYR A 78 15.95 -4.58 -4.68
N ARG A 79 16.24 -3.28 -4.63
CA ARG A 79 17.56 -2.69 -4.95
C ARG A 79 18.77 -3.36 -4.26
N LEU A 80 18.59 -3.84 -3.02
CA LEU A 80 19.64 -4.51 -2.24
C LEU A 80 19.47 -6.04 -2.17
N GLY A 81 18.60 -6.62 -2.99
CA GLY A 81 18.36 -8.06 -3.12
C GLY A 81 17.54 -8.70 -2.00
N ALA A 82 17.38 -8.04 -0.85
CA ALA A 82 16.53 -8.49 0.25
C ALA A 82 15.35 -7.54 0.44
N VAL A 83 14.24 -8.08 0.96
CA VAL A 83 13.07 -7.28 1.38
C VAL A 83 13.52 -6.26 2.43
N PRO A 84 13.38 -4.94 2.19
CA PRO A 84 13.78 -3.92 3.14
C PRO A 84 13.03 -4.05 4.47
N ALA A 85 13.71 -3.81 5.58
CA ALA A 85 13.14 -3.98 6.92
C ALA A 85 11.92 -3.07 7.23
N TYR A 86 11.70 -2.01 6.45
CA TYR A 86 10.51 -1.18 6.56
C TYR A 86 9.27 -1.74 5.85
N VAL A 87 9.41 -2.69 4.93
CA VAL A 87 8.29 -3.20 4.12
C VAL A 87 7.22 -3.88 4.98
N PRO A 88 7.53 -4.77 5.94
CA PRO A 88 6.53 -5.36 6.83
C PRO A 88 5.68 -4.30 7.55
N ALA A 89 6.33 -3.30 8.16
CA ALA A 89 5.63 -2.22 8.84
C ALA A 89 4.90 -1.29 7.85
N GLY A 90 5.45 -1.10 6.66
CA GLY A 90 4.85 -0.35 5.56
C GLY A 90 3.46 -0.88 5.19
N HIS A 91 3.27 -2.19 5.12
CA HIS A 91 1.96 -2.81 4.87
C HIS A 91 0.91 -2.41 5.93
N GLY A 92 1.30 -2.38 7.20
CA GLY A 92 0.45 -1.90 8.28
C GLY A 92 0.08 -0.42 8.12
N LEU A 93 1.03 0.41 7.72
CA LEU A 93 0.79 1.84 7.45
C LEU A 93 -0.15 2.03 6.26
N VAL A 94 0.04 1.30 5.15
CA VAL A 94 -0.86 1.34 4.00
C VAL A 94 -2.29 0.98 4.42
N TYR A 95 -2.46 -0.05 5.25
CA TYR A 95 -3.78 -0.41 5.79
C TYR A 95 -4.39 0.70 6.64
N LEU A 96 -3.63 1.31 7.56
CA LEU A 96 -4.11 2.44 8.37
C LEU A 96 -4.48 3.66 7.53
N ALA A 97 -3.69 3.97 6.50
CA ALA A 97 -3.98 5.05 5.56
C ALA A 97 -5.28 4.78 4.79
N ALA A 98 -5.46 3.56 4.28
CA ALA A 98 -6.68 3.12 3.61
C ALA A 98 -7.91 3.19 4.51
N LEU A 99 -7.77 2.77 5.77
CA LEU A 99 -8.83 2.82 6.77
C LEU A 99 -9.20 4.28 7.12
N ASP A 100 -8.21 5.15 7.30
CA ASP A 100 -8.44 6.57 7.61
C ASP A 100 -9.07 7.31 6.41
N PHE A 101 -8.67 6.97 5.18
CA PHE A 101 -9.35 7.44 3.96
C PHE A 101 -10.82 7.00 3.94
N GLY A 102 -11.08 5.71 4.20
CA GLY A 102 -12.45 5.18 4.24
C GLY A 102 -13.32 5.82 5.33
N ALA A 103 -12.73 6.28 6.43
CA ALA A 103 -13.43 6.97 7.51
C ALA A 103 -13.52 8.50 7.31
N TRP A 104 -12.85 9.06 6.29
CA TRP A 104 -12.82 10.49 6.04
C TRP A 104 -14.20 11.00 5.61
N GLY A 105 -14.72 12.00 6.32
CA GLY A 105 -16.08 12.52 6.06
C GLY A 105 -16.27 13.11 4.66
N TRP A 106 -15.21 13.59 3.98
CA TRP A 106 -15.31 14.01 2.59
C TRP A 106 -15.41 12.81 1.64
N ALA A 107 -14.59 11.77 1.84
CA ALA A 107 -14.61 10.56 1.02
C ALA A 107 -15.97 9.85 1.13
N GLN A 108 -16.53 9.78 2.33
CA GLN A 108 -17.86 9.21 2.56
C GLN A 108 -18.97 9.99 1.86
N ARG A 109 -18.93 11.32 1.87
CA ARG A 109 -19.90 12.17 1.16
C ARG A 109 -19.84 12.00 -0.36
N HIS A 110 -18.67 11.70 -0.92
CA HIS A 110 -18.45 11.56 -2.37
C HIS A 110 -18.22 10.11 -2.81
N ALA A 111 -18.58 9.14 -1.98
CA ALA A 111 -18.15 7.74 -2.13
C ALA A 111 -18.48 7.17 -3.51
N ARG A 112 -19.70 7.41 -4.02
CA ARG A 112 -20.14 6.92 -5.33
C ARG A 112 -19.26 7.42 -6.47
N TRP A 113 -18.86 8.70 -6.43
CA TRP A 113 -18.03 9.31 -7.46
C TRP A 113 -16.60 8.77 -7.38
N ILE A 114 -16.01 8.73 -6.18
CA ILE A 114 -14.63 8.26 -5.98
C ILE A 114 -14.49 6.79 -6.38
N VAL A 115 -15.46 5.94 -6.02
CA VAL A 115 -15.44 4.52 -6.41
C VAL A 115 -15.50 4.37 -7.93
N ARG A 116 -16.37 5.12 -8.62
CA ARG A 116 -16.44 5.10 -10.10
C ARG A 116 -15.14 5.54 -10.74
N LEU A 117 -14.55 6.63 -10.25
CA LEU A 117 -13.25 7.10 -10.72
C LEU A 117 -12.17 6.03 -10.53
N THR A 118 -12.16 5.39 -9.37
CA THR A 118 -11.21 4.32 -9.05
C THR A 118 -11.39 3.11 -9.96
N VAL A 119 -12.63 2.71 -10.26
CA VAL A 119 -12.91 1.63 -11.23
C VAL A 119 -12.35 1.98 -12.62
N VAL A 120 -12.58 3.20 -13.10
CA VAL A 120 -12.03 3.66 -14.39
C VAL A 120 -10.50 3.62 -14.37
N ALA A 121 -9.88 4.11 -13.30
CA ALA A 121 -8.42 4.08 -13.15
C ALA A 121 -7.85 2.66 -13.14
N VAL A 122 -8.44 1.75 -12.36
CA VAL A 122 -8.03 0.34 -12.27
C VAL A 122 -8.10 -0.34 -13.64
N VAL A 123 -9.22 -0.17 -14.36
CA VAL A 123 -9.39 -0.74 -15.70
C VAL A 123 -8.39 -0.14 -16.69
N ALA A 124 -8.19 1.18 -16.67
CA ALA A 124 -7.25 1.85 -17.57
C ALA A 124 -5.81 1.37 -17.34
N VAL A 125 -5.37 1.28 -16.08
CA VAL A 125 -4.03 0.79 -15.72
C VAL A 125 -3.85 -0.67 -16.13
N ALA A 126 -4.83 -1.54 -15.85
CA ALA A 126 -4.75 -2.96 -16.21
C ALA A 126 -4.70 -3.16 -17.74
N LEU A 127 -5.53 -2.44 -18.51
CA LEU A 127 -5.51 -2.52 -19.97
C LEU A 127 -4.19 -1.98 -20.54
N TYR A 128 -3.67 -0.88 -20.00
CA TYR A 128 -2.37 -0.35 -20.39
C TYR A 128 -1.24 -1.37 -20.14
N ALA A 129 -1.22 -1.98 -18.96
CA ALA A 129 -0.20 -2.96 -18.60
C ALA A 129 -0.29 -4.26 -19.43
N LEU A 130 -1.50 -4.67 -19.86
CA LEU A 130 -1.70 -5.82 -20.74
C LEU A 130 -1.38 -5.52 -22.22
N ALA A 131 -1.57 -4.27 -22.66
CA ALA A 131 -1.23 -3.84 -24.02
C ALA A 131 0.28 -3.58 -24.21
N GLY A 132 1.03 -3.49 -23.11
CA GLY A 132 2.48 -3.32 -23.11
C GLY A 132 3.25 -4.51 -23.69
N THR A 133 4.53 -4.29 -23.99
CA THR A 133 5.43 -5.34 -24.50
C THR A 133 5.72 -6.45 -23.49
N ARG A 134 5.65 -6.13 -22.19
CA ARG A 134 5.61 -7.10 -21.08
C ARG A 134 4.20 -7.08 -20.51
N GLN A 135 3.51 -8.21 -20.64
CA GLN A 135 2.15 -8.35 -20.14
C GLN A 135 2.17 -8.57 -18.62
N ASP A 136 1.51 -7.69 -17.89
CA ASP A 136 1.32 -7.83 -16.45
C ASP A 136 0.05 -8.64 -16.13
N ALA A 137 0.14 -9.97 -16.31
CA ALA A 137 -0.96 -10.88 -16.04
C ALA A 137 -1.35 -10.92 -14.55
N LEU A 138 -0.37 -10.76 -13.66
CA LEU A 138 -0.59 -10.78 -12.21
C LEU A 138 -1.30 -9.49 -11.75
N GLY A 139 -0.86 -8.33 -12.23
CA GLY A 139 -1.54 -7.05 -11.98
C GLY A 139 -2.95 -7.05 -12.54
N ALA A 140 -3.19 -7.64 -13.71
CA ALA A 140 -4.53 -7.81 -14.26
C ALA A 140 -5.41 -8.72 -13.38
N PHE A 141 -4.87 -9.82 -12.84
CA PHE A 141 -5.56 -10.66 -11.87
C PHE A 141 -5.96 -9.87 -10.62
N TRP A 142 -5.04 -9.10 -10.03
CA TRP A 142 -5.32 -8.28 -8.86
C TRP A 142 -6.32 -7.15 -9.15
N ALA A 143 -6.29 -6.59 -10.37
CA ALA A 143 -7.28 -5.61 -10.81
C ALA A 143 -8.70 -6.21 -10.83
N VAL A 144 -8.86 -7.44 -11.34
CA VAL A 144 -10.16 -8.15 -11.32
C VAL A 144 -10.62 -8.41 -9.88
N CYS A 145 -9.73 -8.86 -9.00
CA CYS A 145 -10.05 -9.04 -7.57
C CYS A 145 -10.51 -7.72 -6.93
N LEU A 146 -9.80 -6.62 -7.17
CA LEU A 146 -10.15 -5.29 -6.66
C LEU A 146 -11.52 -4.83 -7.17
N LEU A 147 -11.82 -5.00 -8.47
CA LEU A 147 -13.14 -4.68 -9.01
C LEU A 147 -14.25 -5.50 -8.32
N GLY A 148 -13.98 -6.77 -8.03
CA GLY A 148 -14.88 -7.61 -7.24
C GLY A 148 -15.11 -7.05 -5.83
N PHE A 149 -14.04 -6.67 -5.12
CA PHE A 149 -14.15 -6.06 -3.79
C PHE A 149 -14.87 -4.71 -3.80
N LEU A 150 -14.69 -3.89 -4.83
CA LEU A 150 -15.43 -2.62 -4.99
C LEU A 150 -16.91 -2.85 -5.29
N ARG A 151 -17.25 -3.94 -5.99
CA ARG A 151 -18.63 -4.27 -6.39
C ARG A 151 -19.44 -4.97 -5.30
N TRP A 152 -18.80 -5.85 -4.52
CA TRP A 152 -19.48 -6.73 -3.55
C TRP A 152 -18.96 -6.61 -2.11
N GLY A 153 -17.85 -5.91 -1.89
CA GLY A 153 -17.25 -5.75 -0.57
C GLY A 153 -18.05 -4.81 0.34
N ARG A 154 -17.93 -5.05 1.66
CA ARG A 154 -18.60 -4.25 2.70
C ARG A 154 -17.97 -2.89 2.95
N ALA A 155 -16.72 -2.69 2.51
CA ALA A 155 -15.92 -1.49 2.78
C ALA A 155 -15.21 -0.98 1.51
N PRO A 156 -15.94 -0.56 0.46
CA PRO A 156 -15.34 -0.19 -0.83
C PRO A 156 -14.35 0.98 -0.71
N LEU A 157 -14.60 1.95 0.18
CA LEU A 157 -13.66 3.07 0.35
C LEU A 157 -12.33 2.69 0.99
N LEU A 158 -12.27 1.60 1.76
CA LEU A 158 -11.00 1.07 2.24
C LEU A 158 -10.17 0.58 1.05
N PHE A 159 -10.78 -0.18 0.14
CA PHE A 159 -10.10 -0.67 -1.07
C PHE A 159 -9.72 0.46 -2.03
N VAL A 160 -10.55 1.50 -2.15
CA VAL A 160 -10.18 2.72 -2.87
C VAL A 160 -8.94 3.37 -2.26
N GLY A 161 -8.91 3.57 -0.94
CA GLY A 161 -7.77 4.17 -0.26
C GLY A 161 -6.49 3.34 -0.46
N ALA A 162 -6.61 2.01 -0.33
CA ALA A 162 -5.50 1.09 -0.57
C ALA A 162 -4.99 1.19 -2.02
N PHE A 163 -5.89 1.18 -3.01
CA PHE A 163 -5.49 1.30 -4.42
C PHE A 163 -4.69 2.57 -4.69
N TRP A 164 -5.14 3.72 -4.22
CA TRP A 164 -4.45 4.99 -4.50
C TRP A 164 -3.12 5.12 -3.75
N VAL A 165 -3.07 4.68 -2.49
CA VAL A 165 -1.81 4.67 -1.72
C VAL A 165 -0.80 3.72 -2.36
N VAL A 166 -1.22 2.51 -2.72
CA VAL A 166 -0.36 1.51 -3.36
C VAL A 166 0.06 1.95 -4.76
N SER A 167 -0.86 2.39 -5.61
CA SER A 167 -0.51 2.85 -6.97
C SER A 167 0.51 3.98 -6.94
N TRP A 168 0.38 4.89 -5.97
CA TRP A 168 1.34 5.97 -5.81
C TRP A 168 2.71 5.48 -5.32
N LEU A 169 2.76 4.61 -4.32
CA LEU A 169 4.04 4.09 -3.80
C LEU A 169 4.74 3.19 -4.83
N GLU A 170 4.01 2.43 -5.65
CA GLU A 170 4.56 1.65 -6.76
C GLU A 170 5.23 2.55 -7.80
N VAL A 171 4.54 3.61 -8.23
CA VAL A 171 5.12 4.57 -9.19
C VAL A 171 6.39 5.21 -8.65
N LEU A 172 6.44 5.54 -7.36
CA LEU A 172 7.64 6.11 -6.74
C LEU A 172 8.77 5.10 -6.60
N GLY A 173 8.47 3.90 -6.08
CA GLY A 173 9.44 2.83 -5.87
C GLY A 173 10.13 2.45 -7.18
N THR A 174 9.36 2.20 -8.23
CA THR A 174 9.89 1.90 -9.57
C THR A 174 10.67 3.06 -10.16
N ARG A 175 10.17 4.30 -10.05
CA ARG A 175 10.86 5.49 -10.60
C ARG A 175 12.20 5.75 -9.92
N TRP A 176 12.31 5.46 -8.62
CA TRP A 176 13.52 5.66 -7.84
C TRP A 176 14.40 4.42 -7.77
N GLY A 177 14.01 3.31 -8.39
CA GLY A 177 14.78 2.08 -8.42
C GLY A 177 14.92 1.42 -7.05
N VAL A 178 13.88 1.52 -6.21
CA VAL A 178 13.81 0.81 -4.93
C VAL A 178 13.41 -0.65 -5.15
N TRP A 179 12.57 -0.89 -6.17
CA TRP A 179 12.25 -2.18 -6.79
C TRP A 179 11.94 -2.00 -8.28
#